data_AF-A0A2J4PFD5-F1
#
_entry.id   AF-A0A2J4PFD5-F1
#
_cell.length_a   1.000
_cell.length_b   1.000
_cell.length_c   1.000
_cell.angle_alpha   90.00
_cell.angle_beta   90.00
_cell.angle_gamma   90.00
#
_symmetry.space_group_name_H-M   'P 1'
#
loop_
_entity.id
_entity.type
_entity.pdbx_description
1 polymer ?
#
loop_
_entity_poly.entity_id
_entity_poly.type
_entity_poly.pdbx_seq_one_letter_code
_entity_poly.pdbx_strand_id
1 'polypeptide(L)'
;FDMPLDVTPEAIADQVMAWIESHALASGLIILVDMGSLNAIHSHFNRRLSTPMAIINNVSTGMAMYVGERVLQGDMLEDIVREIGDDLAVEHQLYYPHTDKPRAILTTCATGLGAAANLSALLKASIPETLGIDIVACDVETLADPARRAPMLSRYEVLAIVGTLDPHLADLPWISLDSLISGEGSRPLTRIFGELASAEQVSEINNLILKNFSLRRVIESVTILDTGKVINQVEQFLLRYEHLAGCDVPNDRKVALYVHISCLIERLIRNASPSHYSGKQCPESELVILREAFSVIENGYSVKMPAVELYY
;
A
#
# COMPACT_ATOMS: atom_id res chain seq x y z
N PHE A 1 11.78 -24.83 -21.54
CA PHE A 1 11.78 -24.93 -23.01
C PHE A 1 12.98 -25.76 -23.39
N ASP A 2 12.79 -26.82 -24.17
CA ASP A 2 13.91 -27.65 -24.64
C ASP A 2 14.28 -27.22 -26.06
N MET A 3 15.58 -27.11 -26.35
CA MET A 3 16.10 -26.79 -27.67
C MET A 3 16.87 -28.00 -28.22
N PRO A 4 16.19 -28.93 -28.90
CA PRO A 4 16.89 -29.97 -29.66
C PRO A 4 17.73 -29.35 -30.79
N LEU A 5 18.71 -30.11 -31.30
CA LEU A 5 19.75 -29.61 -32.22
C LEU A 5 19.23 -29.08 -33.56
N ASP A 6 18.01 -29.45 -33.94
CA ASP A 6 17.31 -29.02 -35.15
C ASP A 6 16.46 -27.75 -34.97
N VAL A 7 16.37 -27.24 -33.74
CA VAL A 7 15.58 -26.04 -33.41
C VAL A 7 16.49 -24.80 -33.35
N THR A 8 16.08 -23.73 -34.02
CA THR A 8 16.83 -22.46 -34.04
C THR A 8 16.54 -21.60 -32.80
N PRO A 9 17.46 -20.70 -32.40
CA PRO A 9 17.23 -19.75 -31.31
C PRO A 9 15.99 -18.88 -31.53
N GLU A 10 15.69 -18.49 -32.77
CA GLU A 10 14.49 -17.73 -33.14
C GLU A 10 13.21 -18.48 -32.81
N ALA A 11 13.17 -19.79 -33.08
CA ALA A 11 12.00 -20.62 -32.79
C ALA A 11 11.75 -20.77 -31.28
N ILE A 12 12.81 -20.77 -30.46
CA ILE A 12 12.69 -20.71 -29.00
C ILE A 12 12.26 -19.31 -28.55
N ALA A 13 12.80 -18.25 -29.16
CA ALA A 13 12.44 -16.87 -28.85
C ALA A 13 10.94 -16.61 -29.08
N ASP A 14 10.37 -17.10 -30.18
CA ASP A 14 8.92 -17.00 -30.46
C ASP A 14 8.08 -17.75 -29.42
N GLN A 15 8.53 -18.92 -28.94
CA GLN A 15 7.85 -19.66 -27.88
C GLN A 15 7.87 -18.91 -26.54
N VAL A 16 9.02 -18.32 -26.19
CA VAL A 16 9.17 -17.50 -24.99
C VAL A 16 8.25 -16.28 -25.05
N MET A 17 8.21 -15.59 -26.20
CA MET A 17 7.32 -14.43 -26.40
C MET A 17 5.85 -14.82 -26.30
N ALA A 18 5.44 -15.92 -26.92
CA ALA A 18 4.07 -16.43 -26.80
C ALA A 18 3.70 -16.76 -25.35
N TRP A 19 4.67 -17.29 -24.57
CA TRP A 19 4.48 -17.56 -23.15
C TRP A 19 4.33 -16.27 -22.33
N ILE A 20 5.13 -15.24 -22.59
CA ILE A 20 5.02 -13.93 -21.93
C ILE A 20 3.63 -13.35 -22.18
N GLU A 21 3.13 -13.41 -23.41
CA GLU A 21 1.81 -12.89 -23.79
C GLU A 21 0.66 -13.64 -23.12
N SER A 22 0.75 -14.97 -23.02
CA SER A 22 -0.26 -15.77 -22.31
C SER A 22 -0.20 -15.60 -20.79
N HIS A 23 0.85 -14.99 -20.25
CA HIS A 23 1.08 -14.75 -18.83
C HIS A 23 1.32 -13.26 -18.54
N ALA A 24 0.56 -12.37 -19.18
CA ALA A 24 0.71 -10.92 -19.04
C ALA A 24 0.62 -10.37 -17.60
N LEU A 25 0.09 -11.16 -16.65
CA LEU A 25 0.01 -10.82 -15.22
C LEU A 25 1.27 -11.21 -14.43
N ALA A 26 2.27 -11.82 -15.06
CA ALA A 26 3.53 -12.17 -14.40
C ALA A 26 4.29 -10.90 -14.00
N SER A 27 4.79 -10.87 -12.77
CA SER A 27 5.55 -9.73 -12.23
C SER A 27 7.00 -9.67 -12.74
N GLY A 28 7.51 -10.75 -13.34
CA GLY A 28 8.86 -10.85 -13.89
C GLY A 28 9.10 -12.22 -14.56
N LEU A 29 10.11 -12.33 -15.42
CA LEU A 29 10.56 -13.58 -16.03
C LEU A 29 12.05 -13.80 -15.80
N ILE A 30 12.45 -14.95 -15.27
CA ILE A 30 13.86 -15.35 -15.19
C ILE A 30 14.09 -16.51 -16.16
N ILE A 31 14.99 -16.31 -17.13
CA ILE A 31 15.42 -17.32 -18.10
C ILE A 31 16.78 -17.82 -17.67
N LEU A 32 16.84 -19.09 -17.29
CA LEU A 32 18.08 -19.77 -16.95
C LEU A 32 18.58 -20.54 -18.19
N VAL A 33 19.82 -20.28 -18.59
CA VAL A 33 20.42 -20.83 -19.81
C VAL A 33 21.69 -21.59 -19.44
N ASP A 34 21.91 -22.76 -20.05
CA ASP A 34 23.13 -23.56 -19.88
C ASP A 34 24.32 -22.90 -20.58
N MET A 35 24.25 -22.75 -21.90
CA MET A 35 25.29 -22.10 -22.71
C MET A 35 24.80 -21.70 -24.10
N GLY A 36 25.67 -21.02 -24.87
CA GLY A 36 25.52 -20.84 -26.31
C GLY A 36 24.65 -19.66 -26.73
N SER A 37 24.04 -19.77 -27.91
CA SER A 37 23.28 -18.69 -28.57
C SER A 37 22.05 -18.21 -27.79
N LEU A 38 21.53 -19.03 -26.88
CA LEU A 38 20.40 -18.67 -26.03
C LEU A 38 20.75 -17.58 -25.00
N ASN A 39 22.03 -17.34 -24.70
CA ASN A 39 22.44 -16.21 -23.86
C ASN A 39 22.05 -14.85 -24.49
N ALA A 40 21.91 -14.79 -25.82
CA ALA A 40 21.48 -13.61 -26.56
C ALA A 40 20.04 -13.74 -27.10
N ILE A 41 19.21 -14.64 -26.53
CA ILE A 41 17.85 -14.90 -27.03
C ILE A 41 16.99 -13.64 -27.13
N HIS A 42 17.21 -12.66 -26.24
CA HIS A 42 16.51 -11.38 -26.28
C HIS A 42 16.68 -10.64 -27.63
N SER A 43 17.83 -10.76 -28.29
CA SER A 43 18.08 -10.12 -29.59
C SER A 43 17.17 -10.66 -30.72
N HIS A 44 16.55 -11.82 -30.52
CA HIS A 44 15.63 -12.44 -31.45
C HIS A 44 14.15 -12.11 -31.14
N PHE A 45 13.86 -11.36 -30.07
CA PHE A 45 12.49 -10.93 -29.78
C PHE A 45 12.01 -9.91 -30.81
N ASN A 46 10.92 -10.24 -31.49
CA ASN A 46 10.31 -9.43 -32.54
C ASN A 46 9.34 -8.36 -32.00
N ARG A 47 9.14 -8.30 -30.68
CA ARG A 47 8.20 -7.40 -29.99
C ARG A 47 8.87 -6.79 -28.76
N ARG A 48 8.28 -5.69 -28.28
CA ARG A 48 8.72 -5.05 -27.03
C ARG A 48 8.31 -5.89 -25.83
N LEU A 49 9.16 -5.89 -24.81
CA LEU A 49 8.86 -6.53 -23.54
C LEU A 49 7.80 -5.75 -22.76
N SER A 50 6.79 -6.47 -22.28
CA SER A 50 5.75 -5.98 -21.35
C SER A 50 6.08 -6.27 -19.88
N THR A 51 7.02 -7.17 -19.62
CA THR A 51 7.35 -7.67 -18.27
C THR A 51 8.88 -7.65 -18.09
N PRO A 52 9.40 -7.30 -16.90
CA PRO A 52 10.82 -7.38 -16.61
C PRO A 52 11.38 -8.79 -16.83
N MET A 53 12.57 -8.90 -17.39
CA MET A 53 13.21 -10.18 -17.70
C MET A 53 14.68 -10.20 -17.28
N ALA A 54 15.10 -11.31 -16.69
CA ALA A 54 16.50 -11.64 -16.46
C ALA A 54 16.90 -12.83 -17.32
N ILE A 55 18.09 -12.79 -17.91
CA ILE A 55 18.75 -13.96 -18.50
C ILE A 55 19.99 -14.26 -17.66
N ILE A 56 20.08 -15.48 -17.13
CA ILE A 56 21.21 -15.94 -16.31
C ILE A 56 21.86 -17.13 -17.03
N ASN A 57 23.15 -17.01 -17.34
CA ASN A 57 23.91 -18.03 -18.07
C ASN A 57 24.52 -19.08 -17.12
N ASN A 58 25.08 -20.17 -17.66
CA ASN A 58 25.78 -21.22 -16.90
C ASN A 58 24.91 -21.82 -15.76
N VAL A 59 23.65 -22.13 -16.06
CA VAL A 59 22.72 -22.68 -15.07
C VAL A 59 23.20 -24.03 -14.54
N SER A 60 23.15 -24.18 -13.22
CA SER A 60 23.30 -25.47 -12.54
C SER A 60 22.01 -25.83 -11.81
N THR A 61 21.85 -27.09 -11.41
CA THR A 61 20.70 -27.51 -10.58
C THR A 61 20.61 -26.69 -9.29
N GLY A 62 21.75 -26.38 -8.66
CA GLY A 62 21.78 -25.54 -7.45
C GLY A 62 21.27 -24.12 -7.70
N MET A 63 21.67 -23.52 -8.83
CA MET A 63 21.18 -22.21 -9.25
C MET A 63 19.66 -22.21 -9.47
N ALA A 64 19.15 -23.21 -10.20
CA ALA A 64 17.72 -23.33 -10.48
C ALA A 64 16.90 -23.48 -9.18
N MET A 65 17.41 -24.26 -8.22
CA MET A 65 16.79 -24.40 -6.90
C MET A 65 16.80 -23.09 -6.11
N TYR A 66 17.94 -22.40 -6.07
CA TYR A 66 18.07 -21.12 -5.37
C TYR A 66 17.13 -20.04 -5.93
N VAL A 67 17.14 -19.85 -7.26
CA VAL A 67 16.24 -18.92 -7.96
C VAL A 67 14.78 -19.29 -7.68
N GLY A 68 14.43 -20.57 -7.81
CA GLY A 68 13.08 -21.06 -7.56
C GLY A 68 12.60 -20.78 -6.14
N GLU A 69 13.47 -20.94 -5.13
CA GLU A 69 13.14 -20.64 -3.74
C GLU A 69 12.86 -19.15 -3.51
N ARG A 70 13.69 -18.25 -4.03
CA ARG A 70 13.50 -16.80 -3.91
C ARG A 70 12.25 -16.31 -4.63
N VAL A 71 11.96 -16.87 -5.82
CA VAL A 71 10.71 -16.61 -6.54
C VAL A 71 9.49 -17.01 -5.70
N LEU A 72 9.53 -18.15 -5.01
CA LEU A 72 8.46 -18.58 -4.12
C LEU A 72 8.30 -17.69 -2.87
N GLN A 73 9.36 -17.03 -2.43
CA GLN A 73 9.33 -16.07 -1.32
C GLN A 73 8.79 -14.70 -1.73
N GLY A 74 8.63 -14.45 -3.03
CA GLY A 74 8.14 -13.19 -3.57
C GLY A 74 9.21 -12.12 -3.68
N ASP A 75 10.48 -12.51 -3.69
CA ASP A 75 11.60 -11.59 -3.87
C ASP A 75 11.58 -10.96 -5.26
N MET A 76 12.10 -9.74 -5.35
CA MET A 76 12.14 -9.00 -6.61
C MET A 76 13.21 -9.59 -7.52
N LEU A 77 12.90 -9.69 -8.82
CA LEU A 77 13.77 -10.27 -9.85
C LEU A 77 15.19 -9.67 -9.82
N GLU A 78 15.30 -8.37 -9.57
CA GLU A 78 16.56 -7.64 -9.56
C GLU A 78 17.41 -7.95 -8.32
N ASP A 79 16.78 -8.22 -7.19
CA ASP A 79 17.46 -8.65 -5.97
C ASP A 79 18.00 -10.08 -6.14
N ILE A 80 17.16 -10.98 -6.70
CA ILE A 80 17.56 -12.36 -7.00
C ILE A 80 18.80 -12.38 -7.91
N VAL A 81 18.78 -11.60 -8.99
CA VAL A 81 19.89 -11.56 -9.97
C VAL A 81 21.17 -10.98 -9.37
N ARG A 82 21.04 -9.94 -8.53
CA ARG A 82 22.19 -9.31 -7.87
C ARG A 82 22.88 -10.28 -6.91
N GLU A 83 22.12 -10.94 -6.04
CA GLU A 83 22.66 -11.90 -5.06
C GLU A 83 23.35 -13.07 -5.75
N ILE A 84 22.77 -13.56 -6.85
CA ILE A 84 23.40 -14.61 -7.67
C ILE A 84 24.74 -14.16 -8.24
N GLY A 85 24.83 -12.93 -8.76
CA GLY A 85 26.05 -12.39 -9.34
C GLY A 85 27.19 -12.23 -8.33
N ASP A 86 26.85 -11.98 -7.06
CA ASP A 86 27.82 -11.82 -5.97
C ASP A 86 28.33 -13.18 -5.43
N ASP A 87 27.47 -14.19 -5.35
CA ASP A 87 27.80 -15.52 -4.79
C ASP A 87 28.37 -16.51 -5.83
N LEU A 88 27.97 -16.36 -7.09
CA LEU A 88 28.35 -17.24 -8.20
C LEU A 88 28.82 -16.35 -9.35
N ALA A 89 30.08 -16.48 -9.77
CA ALA A 89 30.66 -15.70 -10.87
C ALA A 89 29.98 -16.00 -12.21
N VAL A 90 28.77 -15.49 -12.40
CA VAL A 90 27.82 -15.86 -13.44
C VAL A 90 27.42 -14.61 -14.22
N GLU A 91 27.49 -14.73 -15.54
CA GLU A 91 27.01 -13.69 -16.44
C GLU A 91 25.48 -13.61 -16.41
N HIS A 92 24.96 -12.40 -16.20
CA HIS A 92 23.53 -12.12 -16.21
C HIS A 92 23.20 -10.84 -16.98
N GLN A 93 21.99 -10.76 -17.52
CA GLN A 93 21.49 -9.61 -18.27
C GLN A 93 20.07 -9.26 -17.79
N LEU A 94 19.82 -7.98 -17.51
CA LEU A 94 18.51 -7.46 -17.06
C LEU A 94 17.87 -6.60 -18.15
N TYR A 95 16.59 -6.89 -18.43
CA TYR A 95 15.78 -6.21 -19.42
C TYR A 95 14.49 -5.71 -18.77
N TYR A 96 14.13 -4.44 -19.01
CA TYR A 96 12.95 -3.79 -18.44
C TYR A 96 11.90 -3.45 -19.50
N PRO A 97 10.61 -3.36 -19.14
CA PRO A 97 9.55 -2.96 -20.06
C PRO A 97 9.84 -1.61 -20.74
N HIS A 98 9.51 -1.51 -22.04
CA HIS A 98 9.74 -0.29 -22.83
C HIS A 98 8.48 0.58 -23.01
N THR A 99 7.29 0.01 -22.81
CA THR A 99 5.98 0.67 -22.92
C THR A 99 5.03 0.09 -21.87
N ASP A 100 3.99 0.86 -21.49
CA ASP A 100 2.94 0.42 -20.55
C ASP A 100 3.44 -0.05 -19.18
N LYS A 101 4.35 0.73 -18.58
CA LYS A 101 4.82 0.45 -17.21
C LYS A 101 3.63 0.47 -16.24
N PRO A 102 3.49 -0.53 -15.36
CA PRO A 102 2.51 -0.46 -14.29
C PRO A 102 2.75 0.77 -13.41
N ARG A 103 1.67 1.46 -13.04
CA ARG A 103 1.74 2.60 -12.14
C ARG A 103 1.97 2.12 -10.73
N ALA A 104 2.85 2.80 -10.00
CA ALA A 104 3.13 2.43 -8.62
C ALA A 104 3.20 3.63 -7.67
N ILE A 105 2.83 3.39 -6.42
CA ILE A 105 3.16 4.24 -5.28
C ILE A 105 4.17 3.48 -4.42
N LEU A 106 5.32 4.09 -4.18
CA LEU A 106 6.34 3.49 -3.33
C LEU A 106 6.08 3.87 -1.87
N THR A 107 6.18 2.91 -0.96
CA THR A 107 6.11 3.18 0.48
C THR A 107 7.46 3.03 1.14
N THR A 108 7.81 3.99 2.01
CA THR A 108 9.05 3.94 2.80
C THR A 108 8.77 4.20 4.28
N CYS A 109 9.60 3.61 5.15
CA CYS A 109 9.54 3.89 6.58
C CYS A 109 10.94 4.02 7.17
N ALA A 110 11.14 4.98 8.08
CA ALA A 110 12.38 5.15 8.82
C ALA A 110 12.79 3.89 9.62
N THR A 111 11.82 3.07 10.02
CA THR A 111 12.05 1.85 10.82
C THR A 111 12.30 0.60 9.97
N GLY A 112 12.51 0.75 8.66
CA GLY A 112 12.87 -0.33 7.75
C GLY A 112 11.71 -0.97 6.96
N LEU A 113 12.05 -1.98 6.16
CA LEU A 113 11.17 -2.58 5.13
C LEU A 113 9.88 -3.18 5.71
N GLY A 114 9.93 -3.81 6.89
CA GLY A 114 8.74 -4.40 7.52
C GLY A 114 7.66 -3.36 7.86
N ALA A 115 8.05 -2.16 8.28
CA ALA A 115 7.10 -1.08 8.50
C ALA A 115 6.61 -0.45 7.19
N ALA A 116 7.47 -0.38 6.17
CA ALA A 116 7.08 0.03 4.83
C ALA A 116 6.06 -0.94 4.20
N ALA A 117 6.22 -2.25 4.42
CA ALA A 117 5.28 -3.29 3.99
C ALA A 117 3.93 -3.19 4.71
N ASN A 118 3.93 -2.88 6.01
CA ASN A 118 2.71 -2.60 6.75
C ASN A 118 1.95 -1.38 6.20
N LEU A 119 2.67 -0.30 5.89
CA LEU A 119 2.11 0.88 5.25
C LEU A 119 1.55 0.54 3.85
N SER A 120 2.30 -0.24 3.07
CA SER A 120 1.91 -0.73 1.74
C SER A 120 0.58 -1.48 1.80
N ALA A 121 0.46 -2.42 2.74
CA ALA A 121 -0.76 -3.22 2.91
C ALA A 121 -1.99 -2.35 3.25
N LEU A 122 -1.80 -1.31 4.08
CA LEU A 122 -2.87 -0.41 4.46
C LEU A 122 -3.33 0.45 3.27
N LEU A 123 -2.39 1.04 2.53
CA LEU A 123 -2.72 1.82 1.33
C LEU A 123 -3.39 0.95 0.27
N LYS A 124 -2.91 -0.28 0.07
CA LYS A 124 -3.52 -1.25 -0.85
C LYS A 124 -4.97 -1.57 -0.46
N ALA A 125 -5.27 -1.65 0.84
CA ALA A 125 -6.65 -1.84 1.32
C ALA A 125 -7.54 -0.58 1.22
N SER A 126 -6.95 0.59 0.93
CA SER A 126 -7.65 1.87 0.89
C SER A 126 -7.81 2.44 -0.52
N ILE A 127 -7.02 1.96 -1.49
CA ILE A 127 -7.02 2.41 -2.88
C ILE A 127 -7.77 1.37 -3.72
N PRO A 128 -8.80 1.75 -4.49
CA PRO A 128 -9.53 0.84 -5.35
C PRO A 128 -8.64 0.15 -6.40
N GLU A 129 -8.77 -1.18 -6.53
CA GLU A 129 -8.04 -1.97 -7.54
C GLU A 129 -8.34 -1.53 -8.98
N THR A 130 -9.50 -0.91 -9.21
CA THR A 130 -9.93 -0.37 -10.50
C THR A 130 -9.03 0.73 -11.04
N LEU A 131 -8.21 1.36 -10.19
CA LEU A 131 -7.23 2.36 -10.60
C LEU A 131 -5.94 1.74 -11.18
N GLY A 132 -5.71 0.44 -10.99
CA GLY A 132 -4.55 -0.27 -11.53
C GLY A 132 -3.20 0.27 -11.02
N ILE A 133 -3.14 0.63 -9.74
CA ILE A 133 -1.95 1.19 -9.09
C ILE A 133 -1.39 0.17 -8.10
N ASP A 134 -0.14 -0.22 -8.33
CA ASP A 134 0.62 -1.08 -7.43
C ASP A 134 1.15 -0.30 -6.23
N ILE A 135 1.06 -0.89 -5.04
CA ILE A 135 1.69 -0.32 -3.84
C ILE A 135 2.89 -1.20 -3.50
N VAL A 136 4.09 -0.61 -3.57
CA VAL A 136 5.37 -1.33 -3.45
C VAL A 136 6.15 -0.80 -2.26
N ALA A 137 6.45 -1.67 -1.32
CA ALA A 137 7.30 -1.32 -0.18
C ALA A 137 8.77 -1.29 -0.60
N CYS A 138 9.47 -0.23 -0.23
CA CYS A 138 10.89 -0.06 -0.46
C CYS A 138 11.59 0.34 0.84
N ASP A 139 12.84 -0.09 1.00
CA ASP A 139 13.70 0.49 2.02
C ASP A 139 14.21 1.88 1.55
N VAL A 140 14.60 2.70 2.53
CA VAL A 140 15.13 4.04 2.24
C VAL A 140 16.48 3.94 1.51
N GLU A 141 17.26 2.89 1.81
CA GLU A 141 18.57 2.65 1.22
C GLU A 141 18.50 2.35 -0.29
N THR A 142 17.52 1.57 -0.76
CA THR A 142 17.30 1.33 -2.20
C THR A 142 16.96 2.60 -2.94
N LEU A 143 16.19 3.51 -2.34
CA LEU A 143 15.87 4.79 -2.96
C LEU A 143 17.05 5.76 -2.95
N ALA A 144 17.92 5.67 -1.93
CA ALA A 144 19.10 6.52 -1.83
C ALA A 144 20.21 6.09 -2.80
N ASP A 145 20.35 4.79 -3.07
CA ASP A 145 21.33 4.24 -4.01
C ASP A 145 20.83 4.32 -5.46
N PRO A 146 21.47 5.12 -6.34
CA PRO A 146 21.08 5.20 -7.75
C PRO A 146 21.07 3.84 -8.48
N ALA A 147 21.98 2.93 -8.13
CA ALA A 147 22.08 1.61 -8.76
C ALA A 147 20.90 0.70 -8.39
N ARG A 148 20.39 0.80 -7.17
CA ARG A 148 19.24 0.02 -6.70
C ARG A 148 17.90 0.65 -7.09
N ARG A 149 17.84 1.98 -7.14
CA ARG A 149 16.66 2.73 -7.55
C ARG A 149 16.37 2.63 -9.04
N ALA A 150 17.40 2.66 -9.90
CA ALA A 150 17.23 2.68 -11.35
C ALA A 150 16.37 1.52 -11.90
N PRO A 151 16.55 0.26 -11.43
CA PRO A 151 15.64 -0.84 -11.71
C PRO A 151 14.16 -0.54 -11.41
N MET A 152 13.86 -0.01 -10.23
CA MET A 152 12.48 0.29 -9.81
C MET A 152 11.82 1.35 -10.70
N LEU A 153 12.54 2.41 -11.03
CA LEU A 153 12.04 3.46 -11.94
C LEU A 153 11.97 2.97 -13.40
N SER A 154 12.72 1.93 -13.75
CA SER A 154 12.66 1.29 -15.06
C SER A 154 11.45 0.37 -15.18
N ARG A 155 11.07 -0.31 -14.08
CA ARG A 155 9.93 -1.23 -14.03
C ARG A 155 8.58 -0.53 -13.89
N TYR A 156 8.49 0.51 -13.07
CA TYR A 156 7.23 1.18 -12.75
C TYR A 156 7.18 2.62 -13.25
N GLU A 157 5.96 3.10 -13.57
CA GLU A 157 5.66 4.52 -13.59
C GLU A 157 5.34 4.96 -12.15
N VAL A 158 6.35 5.48 -11.44
CA VAL A 158 6.18 5.87 -10.03
C VAL A 158 5.42 7.19 -9.94
N LEU A 159 4.21 7.14 -9.38
CA LEU A 159 3.34 8.31 -9.22
C LEU A 159 3.75 9.17 -8.03
N ALA A 160 4.13 8.53 -6.92
CA ALA A 160 4.54 9.20 -5.68
C ALA A 160 5.27 8.25 -4.72
N ILE A 161 5.91 8.85 -3.72
CA ILE A 161 6.50 8.15 -2.58
C ILE A 161 5.75 8.58 -1.32
N VAL A 162 5.26 7.60 -0.54
CA VAL A 162 4.55 7.82 0.72
C VAL A 162 5.34 7.23 1.87
N GLY A 163 5.62 8.01 2.92
CA GLY A 163 6.39 7.45 4.02
C GLY A 163 6.53 8.35 5.23
N THR A 164 7.24 7.84 6.24
CA THR A 164 7.58 8.60 7.46
C THR A 164 8.87 9.43 7.31
N LEU A 165 9.64 9.19 6.25
CA LEU A 165 10.88 9.90 5.95
C LEU A 165 10.93 10.27 4.46
N ASP A 166 11.36 11.50 4.17
CA ASP A 166 11.59 11.97 2.80
C ASP A 166 12.91 11.40 2.26
N PRO A 167 12.91 10.62 1.16
CA PRO A 167 14.13 10.15 0.51
C PRO A 167 14.85 11.26 -0.29
N HIS A 168 14.31 12.48 -0.34
CA HIS A 168 14.88 13.67 -0.99
C HIS A 168 15.11 13.46 -2.50
N LEU A 169 14.13 12.86 -3.18
CA LEU A 169 14.18 12.65 -4.63
C LEU A 169 13.46 13.77 -5.37
N ALA A 170 14.22 14.66 -6.02
CA ALA A 170 13.67 15.86 -6.67
C ALA A 170 12.62 15.57 -7.76
N ASP A 171 12.77 14.45 -8.47
CA ASP A 171 11.94 14.10 -9.63
C ASP A 171 10.64 13.38 -9.25
N LEU A 172 10.45 13.02 -7.97
CA LEU A 172 9.28 12.26 -7.52
C LEU A 172 8.57 12.99 -6.37
N PRO A 173 7.23 13.12 -6.41
CA PRO A 173 6.50 13.77 -5.33
C PRO A 173 6.55 12.88 -4.08
N TRP A 174 7.00 13.46 -2.97
CA TRP A 174 6.95 12.82 -1.66
C TRP A 174 5.78 13.33 -0.83
N ILE A 175 5.13 12.41 -0.13
CA ILE A 175 3.99 12.68 0.76
C ILE A 175 4.28 12.02 2.11
N SER A 176 4.38 12.85 3.14
CA SER A 176 4.50 12.35 4.51
C SER A 176 3.23 11.59 4.91
N LEU A 177 3.41 10.51 5.67
CA LEU A 177 2.31 9.77 6.28
C LEU A 177 1.40 10.67 7.13
N ASP A 178 1.98 11.59 7.89
CA ASP A 178 1.22 12.53 8.73
C ASP A 178 0.32 13.46 7.91
N SER A 179 0.79 13.95 6.75
CA SER A 179 -0.04 14.75 5.83
C SER A 179 -1.19 13.94 5.23
N LEU A 180 -0.98 12.65 4.97
CA LEU A 180 -2.01 11.74 4.48
C LEU A 180 -3.12 11.52 5.52
N ILE A 181 -2.76 11.47 6.80
CA ILE A 181 -3.68 11.18 7.92
C ILE A 181 -4.36 12.45 8.47
N SER A 182 -3.63 13.56 8.59
CA SER A 182 -4.11 14.81 9.22
C SER A 182 -5.16 15.56 8.40
N GLY A 183 -5.30 15.27 7.11
CA GLY A 183 -6.39 15.82 6.31
C GLY A 183 -6.24 17.25 5.84
N GLU A 184 -5.06 17.85 5.96
CA GLU A 184 -4.66 18.93 5.04
C GLU A 184 -4.54 18.43 3.57
N GLY A 185 -5.01 17.21 3.31
CA GLY A 185 -4.42 16.18 2.49
C GLY A 185 -5.24 15.75 1.27
N SER A 186 -6.42 16.35 1.03
CA SER A 186 -7.08 16.15 -0.27
C SER A 186 -6.17 16.64 -1.40
N ARG A 187 -5.32 17.64 -1.15
CA ARG A 187 -4.33 18.15 -2.12
C ARG A 187 -3.27 17.11 -2.51
N PRO A 188 -2.54 16.46 -1.59
CA PRO A 188 -1.64 15.35 -1.92
C PRO A 188 -2.34 14.21 -2.69
N LEU A 189 -3.53 13.78 -2.24
CA LEU A 189 -4.27 12.72 -2.92
C LEU A 189 -4.75 13.18 -4.31
N THR A 190 -5.23 14.41 -4.45
CA THR A 190 -5.61 15.00 -5.75
C THR A 190 -4.38 15.16 -6.65
N ARG A 191 -3.19 15.38 -6.10
CA ARG A 191 -1.94 15.44 -6.88
C ARG A 191 -1.54 14.07 -7.43
N ILE A 192 -1.81 12.98 -6.69
CA ILE A 192 -1.54 11.61 -7.15
C ILE A 192 -2.64 11.12 -8.10
N PHE A 193 -3.89 11.30 -7.71
CA PHE A 193 -5.04 10.63 -8.31
C PHE A 193 -5.91 11.55 -9.16
N GLY A 194 -5.67 12.87 -9.20
CA GLY A 194 -6.58 13.82 -9.84
C GLY A 194 -6.72 13.66 -11.35
N GLU A 195 -5.70 13.13 -12.02
CA GLU A 195 -5.76 12.76 -13.45
C GLU A 195 -6.32 11.34 -13.67
N LEU A 196 -6.44 10.54 -12.60
CA LEU A 196 -6.79 9.13 -12.63
C LEU A 196 -8.19 8.83 -12.09
N ALA A 197 -8.73 9.72 -11.27
CA ALA A 197 -9.95 9.53 -10.51
C ALA A 197 -10.75 10.84 -10.39
N SER A 198 -12.06 10.72 -10.26
CA SER A 198 -12.95 11.86 -9.97
C SER A 198 -12.75 12.41 -8.56
N ALA A 199 -13.17 13.65 -8.31
CA ALA A 199 -13.09 14.27 -6.98
C ALA A 199 -13.83 13.45 -5.90
N GLU A 200 -14.94 12.80 -6.26
CA GLU A 200 -15.70 11.92 -5.37
C GLU A 200 -14.88 10.67 -5.00
N GLN A 201 -14.27 10.01 -5.98
CA GLN A 201 -13.38 8.87 -5.73
C GLN A 201 -12.15 9.24 -4.89
N VAL A 202 -11.56 10.43 -5.12
CA VAL A 202 -10.45 10.91 -4.28
C VAL A 202 -10.90 11.13 -2.84
N SER A 203 -12.12 11.66 -2.63
CA SER A 203 -12.70 11.81 -1.30
C SER A 203 -12.98 10.45 -0.64
N GLU A 204 -13.43 9.46 -1.40
CA GLU A 204 -13.65 8.10 -0.91
C GLU A 204 -12.35 7.43 -0.49
N ILE A 205 -11.30 7.51 -1.32
CA ILE A 205 -9.95 7.02 -1.00
C ILE A 205 -9.45 7.67 0.30
N ASN A 206 -9.60 8.99 0.43
CA ASN A 206 -9.23 9.70 1.65
C ASN A 206 -9.94 9.13 2.88
N ASN A 207 -11.27 8.95 2.81
CA ASN A 207 -12.05 8.40 3.91
C ASN A 207 -11.62 6.97 4.26
N LEU A 208 -11.36 6.11 3.26
CA LEU A 208 -10.88 4.75 3.47
C LEU A 208 -9.49 4.72 4.13
N ILE A 209 -8.57 5.58 3.69
CA ILE A 209 -7.25 5.74 4.32
C ILE A 209 -7.43 6.07 5.80
N LEU A 210 -8.21 7.10 6.13
CA LEU A 210 -8.45 7.51 7.52
C LEU A 210 -9.06 6.40 8.35
N LYS A 211 -10.06 5.71 7.79
CA LYS A 211 -10.74 4.59 8.45
C LYS A 211 -9.75 3.47 8.76
N ASN A 212 -8.96 3.04 7.80
CA ASN A 212 -7.99 1.94 7.94
C ASN A 212 -6.84 2.30 8.90
N PHE A 213 -6.34 3.55 8.87
CA PHE A 213 -5.34 4.02 9.83
C PHE A 213 -5.90 4.08 11.25
N SER A 214 -7.10 4.63 11.39
CA SER A 214 -7.80 4.67 12.68
C SER A 214 -8.06 3.26 13.20
N LEU A 215 -8.38 2.31 12.32
CA LEU A 215 -8.63 0.92 12.67
C LEU A 215 -7.45 0.25 13.35
N ARG A 216 -6.25 0.41 12.78
CA ARG A 216 -5.04 -0.13 13.41
C ARG A 216 -4.82 0.45 14.81
N ARG A 217 -5.00 1.76 14.98
CA ARG A 217 -4.83 2.42 16.28
C ARG A 217 -5.91 2.01 17.29
N VAL A 218 -7.14 1.79 16.83
CA VAL A 218 -8.24 1.30 17.66
C VAL A 218 -7.99 -0.14 18.12
N ILE A 219 -7.49 -1.03 17.24
CA ILE A 219 -7.07 -2.40 17.62
C ILE A 219 -6.07 -2.38 18.77
N GLU A 220 -5.11 -1.46 18.78
CA GLU A 220 -4.12 -1.36 19.86
C GLU A 220 -4.72 -0.84 21.18
N SER A 221 -5.82 -0.10 21.10
CA SER A 221 -6.42 0.60 22.27
C SER A 221 -7.60 -0.12 22.92
N VAL A 222 -8.24 -1.06 22.21
CA VAL A 222 -9.48 -1.72 22.63
C VAL A 222 -9.25 -3.21 22.81
N THR A 223 -9.72 -3.78 23.93
CA THR A 223 -9.31 -5.15 24.31
C THR A 223 -10.35 -6.25 24.08
N ILE A 224 -11.65 -5.91 24.07
CA ILE A 224 -12.73 -6.92 24.03
C ILE A 224 -13.59 -6.84 22.76
N LEU A 225 -13.67 -5.67 22.13
CA LEU A 225 -14.64 -5.42 21.08
C LEU A 225 -14.16 -5.85 19.71
N ASP A 226 -15.12 -6.23 18.87
CA ASP A 226 -14.93 -6.36 17.43
C ASP A 226 -14.63 -4.96 16.86
N THR A 227 -13.38 -4.75 16.49
CA THR A 227 -12.85 -3.45 16.05
C THR A 227 -13.47 -2.99 14.74
N GLY A 228 -13.84 -3.91 13.85
CA GLY A 228 -14.56 -3.59 12.63
C GLY A 228 -15.96 -3.04 12.93
N LYS A 229 -16.69 -3.65 13.86
CA LYS A 229 -18.00 -3.14 14.30
C LYS A 229 -17.89 -1.78 14.99
N VAL A 230 -16.93 -1.62 15.89
CA VAL A 230 -16.71 -0.35 16.61
C VAL A 230 -16.50 0.78 15.61
N ILE A 231 -15.63 0.59 14.62
CA ILE A 231 -15.29 1.65 13.68
C ILE A 231 -16.44 2.02 12.77
N ASN A 232 -17.23 1.04 12.32
CA ASN A 232 -18.44 1.34 11.56
C ASN A 232 -19.44 2.15 12.40
N GLN A 233 -19.53 1.89 13.71
CA GLN A 233 -20.38 2.66 14.62
C GLN A 233 -19.84 4.09 14.83
N VAL A 234 -18.53 4.25 14.98
CA VAL A 234 -17.91 5.59 15.07
C VAL A 234 -18.05 6.37 13.75
N GLU A 235 -17.94 5.70 12.60
CA GLU A 235 -18.16 6.31 11.29
C GLU A 235 -19.60 6.80 11.13
N GLN A 236 -20.60 5.99 11.51
CA GLN A 236 -21.99 6.41 11.49
C GLN A 236 -22.26 7.57 12.46
N PHE A 237 -21.62 7.56 13.64
CA PHE A 237 -21.67 8.69 14.56
C PHE A 237 -21.12 9.97 13.91
N LEU A 238 -19.93 9.91 13.29
CA LEU A 238 -19.30 11.07 12.64
C LEU A 238 -20.18 11.63 11.52
N LEU A 239 -20.69 10.77 10.64
CA LEU A 239 -21.60 11.17 9.56
C LEU A 239 -22.87 11.83 10.10
N ARG A 240 -23.44 11.27 11.18
CA ARG A 240 -24.64 11.85 11.82
C ARG A 240 -24.32 13.19 12.48
N TYR A 241 -23.18 13.31 13.14
CA TYR A 241 -22.73 14.54 13.77
C TYR A 241 -22.49 15.65 12.73
N GLU A 242 -21.74 15.37 11.66
CA GLU A 242 -21.48 16.31 10.56
C GLU A 242 -22.79 16.82 9.95
N HIS A 243 -23.76 15.93 9.73
CA HIS A 243 -25.08 16.28 9.23
C HIS A 243 -25.88 17.19 10.18
N LEU A 244 -25.90 16.88 11.47
CA LEU A 244 -26.65 17.65 12.48
C LEU A 244 -25.99 19.01 12.80
N ALA A 245 -24.66 19.05 12.83
CA ALA A 245 -23.89 20.26 13.11
C ALA A 245 -23.74 21.17 11.87
N GLY A 246 -23.98 20.63 10.67
CA GLY A 246 -23.83 21.37 9.41
C GLY A 246 -22.37 21.75 9.11
N CYS A 247 -21.41 20.95 9.59
CA CYS A 247 -19.99 21.17 9.37
C CYS A 247 -19.26 19.85 9.17
N ASP A 248 -18.22 19.86 8.33
CA ASP A 248 -17.31 18.73 8.20
C ASP A 248 -16.27 18.73 9.32
N VAL A 249 -16.04 17.56 9.91
CA VAL A 249 -14.99 17.36 10.91
C VAL A 249 -13.65 17.17 10.17
N PRO A 250 -12.61 17.97 10.49
CA PRO A 250 -11.31 17.81 9.85
C PRO A 250 -10.66 16.48 10.23
N ASN A 251 -9.81 15.92 9.36
CA ASN A 251 -9.38 14.53 9.50
C ASN A 251 -8.52 14.29 10.75
N ASP A 252 -7.69 15.24 11.16
CA ASP A 252 -6.94 15.20 12.42
C ASP A 252 -7.87 14.94 13.62
N ARG A 253 -9.02 15.61 13.66
CA ARG A 253 -10.07 15.40 14.65
C ARG A 253 -10.82 14.10 14.42
N LYS A 254 -11.11 13.69 13.18
CA LYS A 254 -11.74 12.39 12.89
C LYS A 254 -10.92 11.24 13.46
N VAL A 255 -9.60 11.23 13.25
CA VAL A 255 -8.70 10.20 13.77
C VAL A 255 -8.70 10.19 15.30
N ALA A 256 -8.64 11.37 15.93
CA ALA A 256 -8.73 11.47 17.39
C ALA A 256 -10.08 10.95 17.92
N LEU A 257 -11.18 11.29 17.25
CA LEU A 257 -12.52 10.83 17.60
C LEU A 257 -12.70 9.33 17.39
N TYR A 258 -12.12 8.74 16.34
CA TYR A 258 -12.12 7.29 16.15
C TYR A 258 -11.54 6.58 17.37
N VAL A 259 -10.39 7.01 17.87
CA VAL A 259 -9.77 6.43 19.07
C VAL A 259 -10.61 6.72 20.31
N HIS A 260 -10.96 7.99 20.53
CA HIS A 260 -11.65 8.43 21.74
C HIS A 260 -13.01 7.74 21.91
N ILE A 261 -13.80 7.70 20.84
CA ILE A 261 -15.13 7.09 20.86
C ILE A 261 -15.03 5.57 20.94
N SER A 262 -14.01 4.94 20.33
CA SER A 262 -13.77 3.51 20.52
C SER A 262 -13.51 3.15 21.98
N CYS A 263 -12.66 3.94 22.66
CA CYS A 263 -12.43 3.78 24.11
C CYS A 263 -13.70 4.08 24.93
N LEU A 264 -14.49 5.08 24.53
CA LEU A 264 -15.78 5.39 25.16
C LEU A 264 -16.74 4.20 25.07
N ILE A 265 -16.92 3.60 23.90
CA ILE A 265 -17.78 2.43 23.70
C ILE A 265 -17.35 1.31 24.64
N GLU A 266 -16.04 1.05 24.75
CA GLU A 266 -15.54 0.05 25.69
C GLU A 266 -15.86 0.39 27.15
N ARG A 267 -15.71 1.66 27.58
CA ARG A 267 -16.09 2.09 28.93
C ARG A 267 -17.58 1.90 29.18
N LEU A 268 -18.44 2.25 28.23
CA LEU A 268 -19.89 2.10 28.34
C LEU A 268 -20.29 0.63 28.54
N ILE A 269 -19.72 -0.27 27.74
CA ILE A 269 -20.01 -1.71 27.83
C ILE A 269 -19.51 -2.31 29.15
N ARG A 270 -18.39 -1.80 29.68
CA ARG A 270 -17.83 -2.22 30.97
C ARG A 270 -18.52 -1.58 32.18
N ASN A 271 -19.46 -0.64 31.96
CA ASN A 271 -19.99 0.24 33.02
C ASN A 271 -18.87 0.93 33.83
N ALA A 272 -17.79 1.33 33.15
CA ALA A 272 -16.60 1.93 33.74
C ALA A 272 -16.49 3.44 33.43
N SER A 273 -17.64 4.10 33.24
CA SER A 273 -17.68 5.53 32.98
C SER A 273 -17.13 6.35 34.16
N PRO A 274 -16.51 7.51 33.90
CA PRO A 274 -16.01 8.39 34.95
C PRO A 274 -17.13 8.80 35.90
N SER A 275 -16.82 8.87 37.19
CA SER A 275 -17.79 9.28 38.21
C SER A 275 -17.98 10.80 38.27
N HIS A 276 -17.00 11.59 37.82
CA HIS A 276 -17.04 13.06 37.81
C HIS A 276 -16.29 13.63 36.58
N TYR A 277 -16.83 14.71 36.02
CA TYR A 277 -16.15 15.56 35.03
C TYR A 277 -15.81 16.91 35.66
N SER A 278 -14.59 17.41 35.45
CA SER A 278 -14.10 18.68 36.04
C SER A 278 -13.68 19.72 35.00
N GLY A 279 -14.03 19.51 33.72
CA GLY A 279 -13.70 20.43 32.63
C GLY A 279 -14.69 21.58 32.44
N LYS A 280 -14.54 22.32 31.34
CA LYS A 280 -15.37 23.48 31.00
C LYS A 280 -16.78 23.04 30.60
N GLN A 281 -17.78 23.79 31.05
CA GLN A 281 -19.17 23.58 30.63
C GLN A 281 -19.34 23.95 29.16
N CYS A 282 -19.93 23.04 28.40
CA CYS A 282 -20.28 23.20 27.00
C CYS A 282 -21.71 23.79 26.88
N PRO A 283 -22.03 24.64 25.88
CA PRO A 283 -23.39 25.12 25.66
C PRO A 283 -24.39 23.97 25.50
N GLU A 284 -25.58 24.11 26.10
CA GLU A 284 -26.59 23.04 26.10
C GLU A 284 -27.09 22.69 24.69
N SER A 285 -27.06 23.64 23.76
CA SER A 285 -27.36 23.41 22.34
C SER A 285 -26.41 22.43 21.65
N GLU A 286 -25.11 22.46 21.99
CA GLU A 286 -24.11 21.53 21.43
C GLU A 286 -24.27 20.13 22.02
N LEU A 287 -24.65 20.04 23.30
CA LEU A 287 -24.93 18.77 23.97
C LEU A 287 -26.12 18.04 23.35
N VAL A 288 -27.17 18.75 22.92
CA VAL A 288 -28.32 18.13 22.24
C VAL A 288 -27.89 17.46 20.94
N ILE A 289 -27.09 18.15 20.12
CA ILE A 289 -26.57 17.62 18.85
C ILE A 289 -25.72 16.37 19.11
N LEU A 290 -24.80 16.44 20.07
CA LEU A 290 -23.96 15.29 20.44
C LEU A 290 -24.80 14.10 20.91
N ARG A 291 -25.79 14.33 21.77
CA ARG A 291 -26.66 13.26 22.29
C ARG A 291 -27.44 12.58 21.16
N GLU A 292 -27.91 13.35 20.19
CA GLU A 292 -28.59 12.79 19.03
C GLU A 292 -27.63 12.01 18.11
N ALA A 293 -26.41 12.52 17.89
CA ALA A 293 -25.41 11.79 17.11
C ALA A 293 -25.01 10.45 17.77
N PHE A 294 -24.89 10.43 19.11
CA PHE A 294 -24.55 9.24 19.88
C PHE A 294 -25.64 8.18 19.94
N SER A 295 -26.88 8.50 19.53
CA SER A 295 -27.99 7.54 19.50
C SER A 295 -27.68 6.29 18.67
N VAL A 296 -26.86 6.43 17.63
CA VAL A 296 -26.43 5.29 16.80
C VAL A 296 -25.64 4.27 17.63
N ILE A 297 -24.72 4.75 18.47
CA ILE A 297 -23.91 3.93 19.35
C ILE A 297 -24.74 3.35 20.50
N GLU A 298 -25.63 4.15 21.11
CA GLU A 298 -26.55 3.69 22.15
C GLU A 298 -27.41 2.52 21.67
N ASN A 299 -27.96 2.65 20.46
CA ASN A 299 -28.78 1.60 19.83
C ASN A 299 -27.92 0.39 19.42
N GLY A 300 -26.75 0.63 18.81
CA GLY A 300 -25.87 -0.42 18.30
C GLY A 300 -25.32 -1.34 19.39
N TYR A 301 -25.05 -0.80 20.58
CA TYR A 301 -24.53 -1.57 21.72
C TYR A 301 -25.52 -1.77 22.87
N SER A 302 -26.76 -1.27 22.74
CA SER A 302 -27.77 -1.30 23.81
C SER A 302 -27.26 -0.71 25.14
N VAL A 303 -26.52 0.39 25.04
CA VAL A 303 -25.97 1.13 26.19
C VAL A 303 -26.66 2.49 26.32
N LYS A 304 -26.55 3.11 27.51
CA LYS A 304 -26.98 4.50 27.73
C LYS A 304 -25.79 5.38 27.98
N MET A 305 -25.73 6.53 27.33
CA MET A 305 -24.68 7.52 27.52
C MET A 305 -24.91 8.30 28.82
N PRO A 306 -24.01 8.21 29.82
CA PRO A 306 -24.06 9.07 30.98
C PRO A 306 -23.78 10.52 30.58
N ALA A 307 -24.41 11.48 31.26
CA ALA A 307 -24.17 12.90 30.99
C ALA A 307 -22.68 13.27 31.15
N VAL A 308 -21.96 12.61 32.06
CA VAL A 308 -20.53 12.81 32.29
C VAL A 308 -19.68 12.50 31.06
N GLU A 309 -20.04 11.47 30.28
CA GLU A 309 -19.30 11.08 29.06
C GLU A 309 -19.58 12.04 27.89
N LEU A 310 -20.69 12.80 27.90
CA LEU A 310 -20.94 13.85 26.89
C LEU A 310 -20.03 15.07 27.08
N TYR A 311 -19.50 15.27 28.29
CA TYR A 311 -18.56 16.35 28.59
C TYR A 311 -17.09 15.95 28.41
N TYR A 312 -16.79 14.65 28.54
CA TYR A 312 -15.45 14.06 28.49
C TYR A 312 -14.88 14.06 27.06
#